data_AF-A0A374WRQ1-F1
#
_entry.id   AF-A0A374WRQ1-F1
#
_cell.length_a   1.000
_cell.length_b   1.000
_cell.length_c   1.000
_cell.angle_alpha   90.00
_cell.angle_beta   90.00
_cell.angle_gamma   90.00
#
_symmetry.space_group_name_H-M   'P 1'
#
loop_
_entity.id
_entity.type
_entity.pdbx_description
1 polymer ?
#
loop_
_entity_poly.entity_id
_entity_poly.type
_entity_poly.pdbx_seq_one_letter_code
_entity_poly.pdbx_strand_id
1 'polypeptide(L)'
;MKDMNNIPGYEKMYGIEFLYIQGEPSSNFKKVTSNFDKVTRFVQPSLPKGGGVSEEGCCITTPDGNKFYAVEYHSDILGWRKQITQGASMLNLLTGKINNDNIELSNGRSYTLSDCIVEFY
;
A
#
# COMPACT_ATOMS: atom_id res chain seq x y z
N MET A 1 -4.80 20.35 11.88
CA MET A 1 -3.70 19.36 12.02
C MET A 1 -4.26 18.05 11.48
N LYS A 2 -3.60 17.37 10.54
CA LYS A 2 -4.07 16.05 10.09
C LYS A 2 -3.99 15.10 11.28
N ASP A 3 -5.04 14.33 11.52
CA ASP A 3 -5.01 13.26 12.51
C ASP A 3 -4.25 12.08 11.91
N MET A 4 -2.94 12.02 12.19
CA MET A 4 -2.04 11.02 11.63
C MET A 4 -2.35 9.61 12.15
N ASN A 5 -2.98 9.48 13.32
CA ASN A 5 -3.30 8.20 13.95
C ASN A 5 -4.32 7.38 13.12
N ASN A 6 -5.09 8.03 12.27
CA ASN A 6 -6.04 7.35 11.39
C ASN A 6 -5.40 6.84 10.09
N ILE A 7 -4.11 7.11 9.84
CA ILE A 7 -3.41 6.63 8.65
C ILE A 7 -2.99 5.16 8.87
N PRO A 8 -3.44 4.21 8.03
CA PRO A 8 -3.09 2.80 8.19
C PRO A 8 -1.57 2.57 8.24
N GLY A 9 -1.10 1.92 9.30
CA GLY A 9 0.32 1.64 9.52
C GLY A 9 1.11 2.78 10.17
N TYR A 10 0.48 3.90 10.56
CA TYR A 10 1.14 4.91 11.40
C TYR A 10 1.41 4.35 12.81
N GLU A 11 0.38 3.81 13.46
CA GLU A 11 0.54 3.03 14.68
C GLU A 11 0.81 1.55 14.35
N LYS A 12 1.76 0.95 15.06
CA LYS A 12 2.06 -0.48 14.91
C LYS A 12 1.06 -1.31 15.70
N MET A 13 0.41 -2.25 15.03
CA MET A 13 -0.51 -3.21 15.65
C MET A 13 0.07 -4.62 15.63
N TYR A 14 -0.09 -5.35 16.74
CA TYR A 14 0.42 -6.72 16.82
C TYR A 14 -0.40 -7.65 15.92
N GLY A 15 0.28 -8.38 15.04
CA GLY A 15 -0.35 -9.40 14.17
C GLY A 15 -0.97 -8.87 12.88
N ILE A 16 -0.84 -7.56 12.62
CA ILE A 16 -1.35 -6.87 11.43
C ILE A 16 -0.22 -5.99 10.86
N GLU A 17 -0.10 -5.94 9.54
CA GLU A 17 0.77 -4.99 8.85
C GLU A 17 0.06 -4.32 7.69
N PHE A 18 0.59 -3.15 7.31
CA PHE A 18 0.09 -2.36 6.20
C PHE A 18 1.17 -2.15 5.15
N LEU A 19 0.77 -2.21 3.90
CA LEU A 19 1.52 -1.70 2.76
C LEU A 19 0.61 -0.81 1.94
N TYR A 20 1.22 0.05 1.13
CA TYR A 20 0.49 0.81 0.14
C TYR A 20 0.89 0.38 -1.26
N ILE A 21 -0.08 0.15 -2.14
CA ILE A 21 0.14 -0.29 -3.52
C ILE A 21 -0.07 0.90 -4.46
N GLN A 22 0.88 1.16 -5.36
CA GLN A 22 0.73 2.19 -6.39
C GLN A 22 -0.49 1.87 -7.28
N GLY A 23 -1.38 2.84 -7.42
CA GLY A 23 -2.49 2.76 -8.35
C GLY A 23 -2.09 3.09 -9.78
N GLU A 24 -2.94 2.72 -10.72
CA GLU A 24 -2.80 3.04 -12.14
C GLU A 24 -3.91 4.01 -12.57
N PRO A 25 -3.62 4.93 -13.52
CA PRO A 25 -4.69 5.65 -14.20
C PRO A 25 -5.69 4.66 -14.78
N SER A 26 -6.96 4.82 -14.46
CA SER A 26 -8.05 4.07 -15.08
C SER A 26 -8.06 4.34 -16.59
N SER A 27 -8.67 3.43 -17.35
CA SER A 27 -8.81 3.51 -18.82
C SER A 27 -9.43 4.82 -19.32
N ASN A 28 -10.17 5.53 -18.46
CA ASN A 28 -10.77 6.83 -18.79
C ASN A 28 -9.90 8.03 -18.38
N PHE A 29 -8.68 7.81 -17.91
CA PHE A 29 -7.67 8.80 -17.44
C PHE A 29 -8.14 9.80 -16.37
N LYS A 30 -9.40 9.73 -15.93
CA LYS A 30 -10.02 10.64 -14.96
C LYS A 30 -9.93 10.17 -13.51
N LYS A 31 -9.60 8.90 -13.28
CA LYS A 31 -9.56 8.28 -11.94
C LYS A 31 -8.35 7.38 -11.85
N VAL A 32 -7.58 7.43 -10.76
CA VAL A 32 -6.60 6.39 -10.45
C VAL A 32 -7.32 5.28 -9.69
N THR A 33 -7.05 4.02 -10.01
CA THR A 33 -7.66 2.86 -9.35
C THR A 33 -6.58 2.02 -8.67
N SER A 34 -6.95 1.41 -7.56
CA SER A 34 -6.10 0.46 -6.86
C SER A 34 -5.74 -0.74 -7.74
N ASN A 35 -4.53 -1.25 -7.56
CA ASN A 35 -4.06 -2.49 -8.18
C ASN A 35 -4.15 -3.69 -7.22
N PHE A 36 -4.95 -3.58 -6.16
CA PHE A 36 -5.08 -4.59 -5.11
C PHE A 36 -5.24 -6.03 -5.63
N ASP A 37 -6.29 -6.32 -6.39
CA ASP A 37 -6.55 -7.69 -6.87
C ASP A 37 -5.45 -8.18 -7.82
N LYS A 38 -4.94 -7.29 -8.68
CA LYS A 38 -3.86 -7.63 -9.61
C LYS A 38 -2.62 -8.04 -8.83
N VAL A 39 -2.16 -7.22 -7.89
CA VAL A 39 -0.91 -7.44 -7.13
C VAL A 39 -1.03 -8.63 -6.19
N THR A 40 -2.12 -8.74 -5.43
CA THR A 40 -2.29 -9.80 -4.42
C THR A 40 -2.41 -11.20 -5.03
N ARG A 41 -2.84 -11.31 -6.29
CA ARG A 41 -3.05 -12.59 -6.99
C ARG A 41 -2.02 -12.91 -8.06
N PHE A 42 -1.10 -11.98 -8.37
CA PHE A 42 -0.16 -12.11 -9.49
C PHE A 42 0.79 -13.30 -9.33
N VAL A 43 1.39 -13.46 -8.15
CA VAL A 43 2.36 -14.52 -7.89
C VAL A 43 1.61 -15.83 -7.65
N GLN A 44 1.96 -16.85 -8.44
CA GLN A 44 1.39 -18.19 -8.36
C GLN A 44 2.51 -19.27 -8.34
N PRO A 45 2.38 -20.31 -7.49
CA PRO A 45 1.34 -20.51 -6.48
C PRO A 45 1.42 -19.44 -5.37
N SER A 46 0.30 -19.22 -4.68
CA SER A 46 0.21 -18.28 -3.55
C SER A 46 1.32 -18.52 -2.52
N LEU A 47 2.05 -17.46 -2.17
CA LEU A 47 3.10 -17.50 -1.14
C LEU A 47 2.57 -17.58 0.31
N PRO A 48 1.51 -16.85 0.71
CA PRO A 48 0.96 -16.99 2.06
C PRO A 48 0.32 -18.35 2.27
N LYS A 49 0.49 -18.88 3.48
CA LYS A 49 -0.04 -20.16 3.95
C LYS A 49 -1.33 -20.01 4.78
N GLY A 50 -1.76 -18.77 5.05
CA GLY A 50 -2.97 -18.47 5.80
C GLY A 50 -3.18 -16.96 5.99
N GLY A 51 -4.20 -16.59 6.76
CA GLY A 51 -4.55 -15.19 6.99
C GLY A 51 -5.35 -14.55 5.87
N GLY A 52 -5.34 -13.23 5.83
CA GLY A 52 -6.12 -12.42 4.88
C GLY A 52 -5.39 -11.14 4.48
N VAL A 53 -5.89 -10.54 3.41
CA VAL A 53 -5.45 -9.25 2.87
C VAL A 53 -6.70 -8.47 2.41
N SER A 54 -6.77 -7.17 2.72
CA SER A 54 -7.90 -6.29 2.41
C SER A 54 -7.44 -4.87 2.04
N GLU A 55 -8.27 -4.13 1.31
CA GLU A 55 -8.08 -2.69 1.13
C GLU A 55 -8.72 -1.92 2.29
N GLU A 56 -8.05 -0.88 2.79
CA GLU A 56 -8.43 -0.16 4.01
C GLU A 56 -9.10 1.20 3.77
N GLY A 57 -9.67 1.42 2.57
CA GLY A 57 -10.39 2.66 2.26
C GLY A 57 -9.53 3.94 2.38
N CYS A 58 -8.21 3.82 2.36
CA CYS A 58 -7.27 4.93 2.52
C CYS A 58 -6.32 5.00 1.34
N CYS A 59 -6.01 6.22 0.88
CA CYS A 59 -4.97 6.43 -0.11
C CYS A 59 -4.14 7.69 0.15
N ILE A 60 -2.88 7.62 -0.28
CA ILE A 60 -1.88 8.68 -0.14
C ILE A 60 -1.45 9.10 -1.53
N THR A 61 -1.55 10.40 -1.83
CA THR A 61 -0.96 11.00 -3.03
C THR A 61 0.33 11.71 -2.65
N THR A 62 1.45 11.28 -3.21
CA THR A 62 2.78 11.85 -2.98
C THR A 62 2.99 13.17 -3.74
N PRO A 63 3.98 14.00 -3.39
CA PRO A 63 4.25 15.28 -4.05
C PRO A 63 4.52 15.17 -5.57
N ASP A 64 4.96 14.01 -6.04
CA ASP A 64 5.16 13.71 -7.46
C ASP A 64 3.89 13.25 -8.19
N GLY A 65 2.74 13.28 -7.52
CA GLY A 65 1.42 12.94 -8.07
C GLY A 65 1.09 11.44 -8.08
N ASN A 66 1.96 10.56 -7.60
CA ASN A 66 1.65 9.13 -7.51
C ASN A 66 0.67 8.85 -6.37
N LYS A 67 -0.30 7.97 -6.63
CA LYS A 67 -1.32 7.58 -5.65
C LYS A 67 -1.10 6.15 -5.18
N PHE A 68 -1.21 5.94 -3.88
CA PHE A 68 -0.89 4.70 -3.20
C PHE A 68 -2.05 4.29 -2.29
N TYR A 69 -2.52 3.06 -2.41
CA TYR A 69 -3.73 2.55 -1.74
C TYR A 69 -3.36 1.62 -0.60
N ALA A 70 -3.90 1.88 0.58
CA ALA A 70 -3.61 1.13 1.80
C ALA A 70 -4.18 -0.29 1.72
N VAL A 71 -3.34 -1.24 2.12
CA VAL A 71 -3.65 -2.66 2.18
C VAL A 71 -3.23 -3.20 3.53
N GLU A 72 -4.18 -3.78 4.25
CA GLU A 72 -3.95 -4.53 5.48
C GLU A 72 -3.69 -5.99 5.15
N TYR A 73 -2.82 -6.64 5.93
CA TYR A 73 -2.70 -8.09 5.94
C TYR A 73 -2.35 -8.61 7.33
N HIS A 74 -2.82 -9.82 7.63
CA HIS A 74 -2.71 -10.41 8.96
C HIS A 74 -2.36 -11.91 8.93
N SER A 75 -2.03 -12.45 10.10
CA SER A 75 -1.63 -13.85 10.32
C SER A 75 -0.31 -14.23 9.61
N ASP A 76 -0.30 -14.67 8.36
CA ASP A 76 0.96 -14.97 7.64
C ASP A 76 1.60 -13.70 7.08
N ILE A 77 2.05 -12.84 7.98
CA ILE A 77 2.64 -11.53 7.68
C ILE A 77 3.79 -11.66 6.68
N LEU A 78 4.68 -12.64 6.87
CA LEU A 78 5.83 -12.83 5.99
C LEU A 78 5.41 -13.30 4.59
N GLY A 79 4.42 -14.20 4.51
CA GLY A 79 3.87 -14.68 3.25
C GLY A 79 3.17 -13.56 2.47
N TRP A 80 2.29 -12.80 3.13
CA TRP A 80 1.57 -11.69 2.52
C TRP A 80 2.49 -10.55 2.10
N ARG A 81 3.45 -10.16 2.94
CA ARG A 81 4.44 -9.14 2.58
C ARG A 81 5.22 -9.54 1.32
N LYS A 82 5.64 -10.80 1.22
CA LYS A 82 6.33 -11.33 0.02
C LYS A 82 5.41 -11.35 -1.20
N GLN A 83 4.15 -11.80 -1.06
CA GLN A 83 3.16 -11.83 -2.14
C GLN A 83 2.95 -10.44 -2.74
N ILE A 84 2.72 -9.43 -1.89
CA ILE A 84 2.43 -8.06 -2.31
C ILE A 84 3.68 -7.41 -2.93
N THR A 85 4.83 -7.51 -2.26
CA THR A 85 6.07 -6.86 -2.75
C THR A 85 6.56 -7.48 -4.06
N GLN A 86 6.53 -8.81 -4.19
CA GLN A 86 6.92 -9.50 -5.42
C GLN A 86 5.91 -9.25 -6.55
N GLY A 87 4.60 -9.34 -6.27
CA GLY A 87 3.55 -9.05 -7.25
C GLY A 87 3.65 -7.65 -7.81
N ALA A 88 3.83 -6.64 -6.95
CA ALA A 88 4.04 -5.26 -7.37
C ALA A 88 5.30 -5.10 -8.22
N SER A 89 6.43 -5.67 -7.79
CA SER A 89 7.68 -5.61 -8.54
C SER A 89 7.56 -6.22 -9.94
N MET A 90 6.90 -7.37 -10.09
CA MET A 90 6.73 -8.03 -11.39
C MET A 90 5.77 -7.27 -12.32
N LEU A 91 4.86 -6.48 -11.75
CA LEU A 91 3.96 -5.58 -12.46
C LEU A 91 4.59 -4.20 -12.73
N ASN A 92 5.85 -3.97 -12.37
CA ASN A 92 6.52 -2.67 -12.41
C ASN A 92 5.79 -1.58 -11.62
N LEU A 93 5.13 -1.97 -10.52
CA LEU A 93 4.46 -1.09 -9.58
C LEU A 93 5.32 -0.88 -8.33
N LEU A 94 5.18 0.30 -7.73
CA LEU A 94 5.78 0.60 -6.44
C LEU A 94 4.87 0.17 -5.30
N THR A 95 5.48 -0.26 -4.20
CA THR A 95 4.86 -0.28 -2.88
C THR A 95 5.38 0.85 -2.00
N GLY A 96 4.61 1.23 -0.98
CA GLY A 96 4.99 2.13 0.09
C GLY A 96 4.72 1.52 1.46
N LYS A 97 5.42 2.00 2.49
CA LYS A 97 5.15 1.67 3.90
C LYS A 97 5.25 2.94 4.73
N ILE A 98 4.50 3.01 5.83
CA ILE A 98 4.67 4.09 6.80
C ILE A 98 5.83 3.77 7.72
N ASN A 99 6.71 4.75 7.92
CA ASN A 99 7.77 4.71 8.91
C ASN A 99 7.87 6.08 9.59
N ASN A 100 7.44 6.14 10.85
CA ASN A 100 7.23 7.40 11.57
C ASN A 100 6.35 8.35 10.74
N ASP A 101 6.81 9.59 10.52
CA ASP A 101 6.07 10.62 9.78
C ASP A 101 6.26 10.56 8.26
N ASN A 102 6.78 9.44 7.72
CA ASN A 102 7.07 9.31 6.30
C ASN A 102 6.36 8.12 5.65
N ILE A 103 6.04 8.25 4.37
CA ILE A 103 5.83 7.12 3.47
C ILE A 103 7.15 6.81 2.75
N GLU A 104 7.70 5.63 2.99
CA GLU A 104 8.88 5.10 2.30
C GLU A 104 8.46 4.21 1.13
N LEU A 105 8.87 4.58 -0.08
CA LEU A 105 8.60 3.84 -1.30
C LEU A 105 9.68 2.76 -1.54
N SER A 106 9.27 1.66 -2.15
CA SER A 106 10.11 0.53 -2.55
C SER A 106 11.29 0.89 -3.48
N ASN A 107 11.24 2.06 -4.16
CA ASN A 107 12.36 2.56 -4.97
C ASN A 107 13.31 3.49 -4.20
N GLY A 108 13.20 3.57 -2.87
CA GLY A 108 14.08 4.35 -2.00
C GLY A 108 13.68 5.80 -1.81
N ARG A 109 12.65 6.29 -2.52
CA ARG A 109 12.09 7.63 -2.26
C ARG A 109 11.32 7.63 -0.94
N SER A 110 11.35 8.75 -0.23
CA SER A 110 10.62 8.95 1.02
C SER A 110 10.01 10.34 1.03
N TYR A 111 8.78 10.45 1.53
CA TYR A 111 8.06 11.71 1.62
C TYR A 111 7.43 11.86 3.00
N THR A 112 7.53 13.05 3.57
CA THR A 112 6.81 13.39 4.80
C THR A 112 5.31 13.32 4.55
N LEU A 113 4.56 12.73 5.48
CA LEU A 113 3.10 12.64 5.39
C LEU A 113 2.41 14.01 5.43
N SER A 114 3.08 15.03 5.98
CA SER A 114 2.66 16.43 5.92
C SER A 114 2.60 16.97 4.49
N ASP A 115 3.48 16.49 3.62
CA ASP A 115 3.64 16.97 2.24
C ASP A 115 2.76 16.18 1.26
N CYS A 116 2.21 15.06 1.71
CA CYS A 116 1.32 14.21 0.94
C CYS A 116 -0.14 14.67 1.06
N ILE A 117 -1.02 14.25 0.16
CA ILE A 117 -2.48 14.33 0.32
C ILE A 117 -2.97 12.97 0.80
N VAL A 118 -3.81 12.94 1.84
CA VAL A 118 -4.37 11.71 2.40
C VAL A 118 -5.88 11.77 2.26
N GLU A 119 -6.49 10.74 1.68
CA GLU A 119 -7.94 10.65 1.44
C GLU A 119 -8.48 9.32 1.96
N PHE A 120 -9.68 9.36 2.55
CA PHE A 120 -10.43 8.20 3.04
C PHE A 120 -11.72 8.05 2.23
N TYR A 121 -12.14 6.83 1.89
CA TYR A 121 -13.27 6.52 1.00
C TYR A 121 -14.04 5.26 1.39
#